data_AF-A0AA37QA67-F1
#
_entry.id   AF-A0AA37QA67-F1
#
_cell.length_a   1.000
_cell.length_b   1.000
_cell.length_c   1.000
_cell.angle_alpha   90.00
_cell.angle_beta   90.00
_cell.angle_gamma   90.00
#
_symmetry.space_group_name_H-M   'P 1'
#
loop_
_entity.id
_entity.type
_entity.pdbx_description
1 polymer ?
#
loop_
_entity_poly.entity_id
_entity_poly.type
_entity_poly.pdbx_seq_one_letter_code
_entity_poly.pdbx_strand_id
1 'polypeptide(L)'
;MDQRKAALLVRLLRERYDLTITEDVAREDISNHVDLVASMMRVGRQAAKPYVTDDTISRMADRIGKEVQRQLTKRALGPRRHLTVVP
;
A
#
# COMPACT_ATOMS: atom_id res chain seq x y z
N MET A 1 13.13 -11.87 2.14
CA MET A 1 12.47 -10.63 2.59
C MET A 1 11.84 -10.93 3.94
N ASP A 2 11.69 -9.95 4.83
CA ASP A 2 11.38 -10.20 6.25
C ASP A 2 9.91 -10.59 6.47
N GLN A 3 9.68 -11.86 6.84
CA GLN A 3 8.36 -12.45 7.09
C GLN A 3 7.57 -11.67 8.16
N ARG A 4 8.26 -11.11 9.16
CA ARG A 4 7.63 -10.32 10.23
C ARG A 4 6.97 -9.05 9.69
N LYS A 5 7.58 -8.39 8.71
CA LYS A 5 7.07 -7.13 8.15
C LYS A 5 5.87 -7.37 7.25
N ALA A 6 5.86 -8.48 6.50
CA ALA A 6 4.70 -8.90 5.71
C ALA A 6 3.49 -9.18 6.62
N ALA A 7 3.68 -9.97 7.69
CA ALA A 7 2.62 -10.25 8.66
C ALA A 7 2.12 -8.96 9.34
N LEU A 8 3.00 -8.01 9.66
CA LEU A 8 2.62 -6.70 10.20
C LEU A 8 1.74 -5.92 9.22
N LEU A 9 2.12 -5.86 7.93
CA LEU A 9 1.33 -5.15 6.92
C LEU A 9 -0.07 -5.75 6.77
N VAL A 10 -0.17 -7.08 6.66
CA VAL A 10 -1.45 -7.80 6.60
C VAL A 10 -2.32 -7.46 7.82
N ARG A 11 -1.73 -7.52 9.02
CA ARG A 11 -2.45 -7.22 10.26
C ARG A 11 -2.98 -5.79 10.28
N LEU A 12 -2.15 -4.80 9.95
CA LEU A 12 -2.53 -3.39 9.98
C LEU A 12 -3.61 -3.05 8.95
N LEU A 13 -3.55 -3.63 7.76
CA LEU A 13 -4.57 -3.46 6.73
C LEU A 13 -5.92 -4.03 7.18
N ARG A 14 -5.91 -5.21 7.81
CA ARG A 14 -7.12 -5.82 8.36
C ARG A 14 -7.70 -4.99 9.51
N GLU A 15 -6.88 -4.64 10.50
CA GLU A 15 -7.34 -3.98 11.72
C GLU A 15 -7.83 -2.55 11.49
N ARG A 16 -7.18 -1.78 10.60
CA ARG A 16 -7.50 -0.35 10.41
C ARG A 16 -8.48 -0.08 9.27
N TYR A 17 -8.47 -0.93 8.25
CA TYR A 17 -9.17 -0.67 6.99
C TYR A 17 -10.08 -1.82 6.54
N ASP A 18 -10.16 -2.92 7.32
CA ASP A 18 -10.89 -4.15 6.97
C ASP A 18 -10.44 -4.75 5.62
N LEU A 19 -9.17 -4.54 5.27
CA LEU A 19 -8.58 -5.04 4.03
C LEU A 19 -7.81 -6.32 4.27
N THR A 20 -8.17 -7.37 3.53
CA THR A 20 -7.49 -8.66 3.58
C THR A 20 -6.63 -8.85 2.34
N ILE A 21 -5.33 -9.06 2.53
CA ILE A 21 -4.38 -9.46 1.49
C ILE A 21 -3.59 -10.67 1.98
N THR A 22 -3.01 -11.43 1.04
CA THR A 22 -2.10 -12.52 1.41
C THR A 22 -0.73 -11.96 1.81
N GLU A 23 0.01 -12.73 2.61
CA GLU A 23 1.38 -12.36 2.99
C GLU A 23 2.31 -12.26 1.78
N ASP A 24 2.06 -13.02 0.71
CA ASP A 24 2.86 -12.96 -0.52
C ASP A 24 2.73 -11.60 -1.22
N VAL A 25 1.49 -11.09 -1.33
CA VAL A 25 1.23 -9.74 -1.87
C VAL A 25 1.87 -8.67 -0.98
N ALA A 26 1.72 -8.81 0.34
CA ALA A 26 2.38 -7.90 1.29
C ALA A 26 3.91 -7.91 1.12
N ARG A 27 4.51 -9.08 0.91
CA ARG A 27 5.96 -9.24 0.70
C ARG A 27 6.41 -8.58 -0.59
N GLU A 28 5.62 -8.69 -1.65
CA GLU A 28 5.88 -8.03 -2.93
C GLU A 28 5.89 -6.51 -2.79
N ASP A 29 4.85 -5.93 -2.15
CA ASP A 29 4.77 -4.49 -1.91
C ASP A 29 5.95 -3.95 -1.08
N ILE A 30 6.33 -4.68 -0.04
CA ILE A 30 7.49 -4.32 0.80
C ILE A 30 8.78 -4.44 -0.02
N SER A 31 8.89 -5.44 -0.90
CA SER A 31 10.04 -5.60 -1.81
C SER A 31 10.17 -4.44 -2.77
N ASN A 32 9.07 -4.07 -3.43
CA ASN A 32 9.00 -2.92 -4.33
C ASN A 32 9.37 -1.62 -3.60
N HIS A 33 8.94 -1.47 -2.34
CA HIS A 33 9.32 -0.31 -1.54
C HIS A 33 10.81 -0.29 -1.17
N VAL A 34 11.41 -1.43 -0.84
CA VAL A 34 12.87 -1.51 -0.64
C VAL A 34 13.63 -1.12 -1.90
N ASP A 35 13.17 -1.56 -3.07
CA ASP A 35 13.79 -1.23 -4.35
C ASP A 35 13.65 0.27 -4.67
N LEU A 36 12.51 0.87 -4.34
CA LEU A 36 12.31 2.32 -4.40
C LEU A 36 13.29 3.06 -3.48
N VAL A 37 13.42 2.66 -2.21
CA VAL A 37 14.33 3.30 -1.25
C VAL A 37 15.78 3.17 -1.72
N ALA A 38 16.18 2.00 -2.20
CA ALA A 38 17.51 1.76 -2.76
C ALA A 38 17.79 2.71 -3.94
N SER A 39 16.83 2.88 -4.85
CA SER A 39 16.92 3.80 -5.97
C SER A 39 17.02 5.26 -5.53
N MET A 40 16.16 5.69 -4.59
CA MET A 40 16.15 7.08 -4.10
C MET A 40 17.46 7.45 -3.39
N MET A 41 18.02 6.52 -2.62
CA MET A 41 19.25 6.73 -1.87
C MET A 41 20.52 6.44 -2.68
N ARG A 42 20.40 5.86 -3.89
CA ARG A 42 21.51 5.37 -4.72
C ARG A 42 22.40 4.37 -3.98
N VAL A 43 21.78 3.44 -3.25
CA VAL A 43 22.47 2.38 -2.51
C VAL A 43 22.05 1.00 -3.00
N GLY A 44 22.82 -0.03 -2.65
CA GLY A 44 22.43 -1.40 -2.93
C GLY A 44 21.19 -1.84 -2.14
N ARG A 45 20.42 -2.77 -2.70
CA ARG A 45 19.18 -3.30 -2.11
C ARG A 45 19.32 -3.75 -0.65
N GLN A 46 20.44 -4.39 -0.31
CA GLN A 46 20.68 -4.85 1.07
C GLN A 46 20.85 -3.68 2.05
N ALA A 47 21.50 -2.61 1.62
CA ALA A 47 21.70 -1.40 2.43
C ALA A 47 20.41 -0.59 2.62
N ALA A 48 19.40 -0.76 1.74
CA ALA A 48 18.10 -0.12 1.86
C ALA A 48 17.17 -0.80 2.89
N LYS A 49 17.35 -2.09 3.17
CA LYS A 49 16.46 -2.85 4.07
C LYS A 49 16.26 -2.25 5.47
N PRO A 50 17.31 -1.74 6.16
CA PRO A 50 17.15 -1.17 7.51
C PRO A 50 16.24 0.07 7.55
N TYR A 51 16.08 0.77 6.43
CA TYR A 51 15.21 1.95 6.32
C TYR A 51 13.72 1.59 6.19
N VAL A 52 13.40 0.32 5.92
CA VAL A 52 12.01 -0.17 5.93
C VAL A 52 11.67 -0.65 7.33
N THR A 53 11.40 0.32 8.21
CA THR A 53 11.07 0.12 9.62
C THR A 53 9.60 -0.28 9.79
N ASP A 54 9.21 -0.66 11.00
CA ASP A 54 7.81 -0.98 11.31
C ASP A 54 6.90 0.26 11.17
N ASP A 55 7.44 1.47 11.40
CA ASP A 55 6.74 2.73 11.09
C ASP A 55 6.55 2.92 9.57
N THR A 56 7.55 2.58 8.75
CA THR A 56 7.41 2.56 7.29
C THR A 56 6.28 1.62 6.86
N ILE A 57 6.16 0.45 7.48
CA ILE A 57 5.05 -0.50 7.23
C ILE A 57 3.70 0.09 7.65
N SER A 58 3.63 0.77 8.81
CA SER A 58 2.42 1.45 9.25
C SER A 58 1.96 2.53 8.27
N ARG A 59 2.88 3.37 7.78
CA ARG A 59 2.57 4.39 6.76
C ARG A 59 2.17 3.78 5.42
N MET A 60 2.76 2.64 5.05
CA MET A 60 2.38 1.88 3.86
C MET A 60 0.93 1.39 3.96
N ALA A 61 0.55 0.80 5.11
CA ALA A 61 -0.82 0.39 5.38
C ALA A 61 -1.79 1.57 5.28
N ASP A 62 -1.44 2.72 5.85
CA ASP A 62 -2.28 3.91 5.78
C ASP A 62 -2.43 4.45 4.36
N ARG A 63 -1.36 4.44 3.56
CA ARG A 63 -1.41 4.87 2.16
C ARG A 63 -2.32 3.95 1.34
N ILE A 64 -2.16 2.64 1.48
CA ILE A 64 -2.96 1.63 0.76
C ILE A 64 -4.42 1.75 1.19
N GLY A 65 -4.70 1.71 2.49
CA GLY A 65 -6.05 1.76 3.05
C GLY A 65 -6.83 3.00 2.63
N LYS A 66 -6.20 4.19 2.72
CA LYS A 66 -6.80 5.45 2.28
C LYS A 66 -7.09 5.46 0.78
N GLU A 67 -6.20 4.92 -0.04
CA GLU A 67 -6.42 4.89 -1.49
C GLU A 67 -7.53 3.91 -1.88
N VAL A 68 -7.60 2.74 -1.24
CA VAL A 68 -8.72 1.80 -1.46
C VAL A 68 -10.04 2.43 -1.05
N GLN A 69 -10.12 3.04 0.13
CA GLN A 69 -11.33 3.76 0.56
C GLN A 69 -11.71 4.88 -0.42
N ARG A 70 -10.74 5.65 -0.90
CA ARG A 70 -10.97 6.69 -1.93
C ARG A 70 -11.57 6.08 -3.19
N GLN A 71 -11.06 4.95 -3.66
CA GLN A 71 -11.57 4.27 -4.85
C GLN A 71 -12.97 3.70 -4.63
N LEU A 72 -13.25 3.10 -3.47
CA LEU A 72 -14.58 2.62 -3.11
C LEU A 72 -15.60 3.77 -3.10
N THR A 73 -15.26 4.91 -2.48
CA THR A 73 -16.10 6.10 -2.47
C THR A 73 -16.34 6.63 -3.88
N LYS A 74 -15.29 6.73 -4.71
CA LYS A 74 -15.43 7.14 -6.13
C LYS A 74 -16.35 6.20 -6.90
N ARG A 75 -16.25 4.89 -6.68
CA ARG A 75 -17.09 3.88 -7.35
C ARG A 75 -18.55 3.95 -6.88
N ALA A 76 -18.79 4.16 -5.59
CA ALA A 76 -20.13 4.32 -5.02
C ALA A 76 -20.85 5.57 -5.55
N LEU A 77 -20.10 6.64 -5.83
CA LEU A 77 -20.63 7.86 -6.45
C LEU A 77 -20.98 7.68 -7.94
N GLY A 78 -20.61 6.56 -8.56
CA GLY A 78 -20.86 6.24 -9.97
C GLY A 78 -20.15 7.17 -10.97
N PRO A 79 -20.10 6.82 -12.27
CA PRO A 79 -19.82 7.81 -13.30
C PRO A 79 -20.93 8.88 -13.18
N ARG A 80 -20.54 10.15 -13.10
CA ARG A 80 -21.46 11.30 -13.01
C ARG A 80 -22.56 11.21 -14.10
N ARG A 81 -23.70 10.59 -13.79
CA ARG A 81 -24.90 10.49 -14.65
C ARG A 81 -25.66 11.83 -14.73
N HIS A 82 -24.93 12.93 -14.86
CA HIS A 82 -25.50 14.29 -14.94
C HIS A 82 -24.93 15.10 -16.12
N LEU A 83 -24.16 14.47 -17.02
CA LEU A 83 -23.86 15.03 -18.32
C LEU A 83 -24.87 14.47 -19.33
N THR A 84 -26.01 15.13 -19.44
CA THR A 84 -26.89 14.95 -20.60
C THR A 84 -26.21 15.68 -21.76
N VAL A 85 -25.87 14.96 -22.83
CA VAL A 85 -25.51 15.61 -24.10
C VAL A 85 -26.80 16.29 -24.60
N VAL A 86 -26.84 17.61 -24.51
CA VAL A 86 -27.92 18.42 -25.08
C VAL A 86 -27.62 18.56 -26.58
N PRO A 87 -28.56 18.20 -27.48
CA PRO A 87 -28.38 18.31 -28.93
C PRO A 87 -28.26 19.76 -29.40
#